data_AF-M0ZVA0-F1
#
_entry.id   AF-M0ZVA0-F1
#
_cell.length_a   1.000
_cell.length_b   1.000
_cell.length_c   1.000
_cell.angle_alpha   90.00
_cell.angle_beta   90.00
_cell.angle_gamma   90.00
#
_symmetry.space_group_name_H-M   'P 1'
#
loop_
_entity.id
_entity.type
_entity.pdbx_description
1 polymer ?
#
loop_
_entity_poly.entity_id
_entity_poly.type
_entity_poly.pdbx_seq_one_letter_code
_entity_poly.pdbx_strand_id
1 'polypeptide(L)'
;MVNLEQPKRRVAFVLIDGVGDVSLPRFGYRTPLQLAKIPNLDAIASAGVNGLMDPVEVGLGCGSDTAHLSLLGYDPRVYYRGRGAFESMGAGLAMSPGDIAFKSNFATLDEETGIVVSRRADRHFEEEGPILCAALDGMKLPSFPEYKIRVRYATEHRCGVVVKGPKLSGNISGTDPLKDNRLLLQANPLDDTDEAKHTAAVVNELSKEISRILLAHPLNAKRAAEGKNVANLVLLRGCGIRIEVAPFEKIHGLWPCMVAPTKIIAGLGLSLGIDILEAPGATGDYRTLLTSKATAIARALSAPLQSCPNVFVPGEDEHKPGRFDGYDFGFLHIKVLHQNQFSFFL
;
A
#
# COMPACT_ATOMS: atom_id res chain seq x y z
N MET A 1 36.01 -10.56 7.79
CA MET A 1 36.47 -11.06 6.48
C MET A 1 35.35 -11.89 5.89
N VAL A 2 34.70 -11.41 4.83
CA VAL A 2 33.66 -12.19 4.13
C VAL A 2 34.37 -13.19 3.23
N ASN A 3 34.10 -14.47 3.42
CA ASN A 3 34.72 -15.55 2.69
C ASN A 3 34.22 -15.52 1.23
N LEU A 4 35.07 -15.12 0.29
CA LEU A 4 34.76 -14.87 -1.12
C LEU A 4 34.59 -16.15 -1.98
N GLU A 5 34.75 -17.34 -1.40
CA GLU A 5 34.81 -18.61 -2.16
C GLU A 5 33.48 -19.37 -2.27
N GLN A 6 32.40 -18.95 -1.61
CA GLN A 6 31.09 -19.55 -1.86
C GLN A 6 30.31 -18.78 -2.94
N PRO A 7 29.80 -19.44 -3.99
CA PRO A 7 28.96 -18.78 -4.97
C PRO A 7 27.74 -18.19 -4.26
N LYS A 8 27.53 -16.87 -4.39
CA LYS A 8 26.35 -16.18 -3.86
C LYS A 8 25.10 -16.89 -4.39
N ARG A 9 24.27 -17.44 -3.51
CA ARG A 9 22.97 -18.02 -3.88
C ARG A 9 22.04 -16.86 -4.23
N ARG A 10 21.76 -16.70 -5.52
CA ARG A 10 20.83 -15.69 -6.02
C ARG A 10 19.47 -16.32 -6.26
N VAL A 11 18.43 -15.66 -5.79
CA VAL A 11 17.04 -16.12 -5.90
C VAL A 11 16.23 -15.07 -6.66
N ALA A 12 15.65 -15.48 -7.78
CA ALA A 12 14.61 -14.71 -8.45
C ALA A 12 13.26 -15.30 -8.06
N PHE A 13 12.50 -14.58 -7.24
CA PHE A 13 11.15 -14.97 -6.86
C PHE A 13 10.13 -14.27 -7.77
N VAL A 14 9.50 -15.02 -8.67
CA VAL A 14 8.52 -14.48 -9.63
C VAL A 14 7.11 -14.82 -9.16
N LEU A 15 6.36 -13.80 -8.73
CA LEU A 15 4.98 -13.97 -8.29
C LEU A 15 4.00 -13.45 -9.35
N ILE A 16 3.15 -14.35 -9.85
CA ILE A 16 2.04 -14.00 -10.74
C ILE A 16 0.76 -13.92 -9.89
N ASP A 17 0.46 -12.71 -9.42
CA ASP A 17 -0.64 -12.38 -8.49
C ASP A 17 -2.00 -12.59 -9.17
N GLY A 18 -2.79 -13.51 -8.62
CA GLY A 18 -4.08 -13.92 -9.19
C GLY A 18 -3.97 -14.95 -10.32
N VAL A 19 -2.90 -15.73 -10.39
CA VAL A 19 -2.72 -16.76 -11.44
C VAL A 19 -3.68 -17.95 -11.32
N GLY A 20 -4.09 -18.29 -10.09
CA GLY A 20 -5.02 -19.39 -9.84
C GLY A 20 -6.43 -19.02 -10.29
N ASP A 21 -7.11 -19.94 -10.96
CA ASP A 21 -8.48 -19.77 -11.46
C ASP A 21 -9.18 -21.13 -11.53
N VAL A 22 -10.49 -21.10 -11.78
CA VAL A 22 -11.33 -22.28 -11.95
C VAL A 22 -11.40 -22.70 -13.42
N SER A 23 -11.75 -23.97 -13.65
CA SER A 23 -12.07 -24.46 -15.00
C SER A 23 -13.36 -23.82 -15.49
N LEU A 24 -13.37 -23.28 -16.72
CA LEU A 24 -14.55 -22.63 -17.28
C LEU A 24 -15.15 -23.45 -18.45
N PRO A 25 -16.48 -23.69 -18.50
CA PRO A 25 -17.11 -24.43 -19.59
C PRO A 25 -16.82 -23.85 -20.98
N ARG A 26 -16.82 -22.51 -21.11
CA ARG A 26 -16.48 -21.80 -22.36
C ARG A 26 -15.05 -22.06 -22.87
N PHE A 27 -14.19 -22.61 -22.03
CA PHE A 27 -12.79 -22.95 -22.32
C PHE A 27 -12.57 -24.46 -22.52
N GLY A 28 -13.66 -25.22 -22.64
CA GLY A 28 -13.63 -26.68 -22.67
C GLY A 28 -13.22 -27.24 -21.32
N TYR A 29 -13.74 -26.66 -20.22
CA TYR A 29 -13.41 -27.02 -18.84
C TYR A 29 -11.91 -26.93 -18.49
N ARG A 30 -11.23 -25.94 -19.07
CA ARG A 30 -9.83 -25.59 -18.76
C ARG A 30 -9.75 -24.25 -18.03
N THR A 31 -8.68 -24.05 -17.25
CA THR A 31 -8.36 -22.75 -16.65
C THR A 31 -7.70 -21.82 -17.69
N PRO A 32 -7.68 -20.49 -17.46
CA PRO A 32 -6.94 -19.57 -18.32
C PRO A 32 -5.45 -19.91 -18.45
N LEU A 33 -4.81 -20.36 -17.36
CA LEU A 33 -3.41 -20.76 -17.38
C LEU A 33 -3.16 -21.97 -18.28
N GLN A 34 -4.06 -22.97 -18.24
CA GLN A 34 -4.00 -24.15 -19.12
C GLN A 34 -4.25 -23.82 -20.60
N LEU A 35 -5.00 -22.75 -20.89
CA LEU A 35 -5.23 -22.28 -22.26
C LEU A 35 -4.10 -21.43 -22.81
N ALA A 36 -3.36 -20.74 -21.95
CA ALA A 36 -2.33 -19.80 -22.35
C ALA A 36 -1.18 -20.52 -23.06
N LYS A 37 -0.62 -19.88 -24.09
CA LYS A 37 0.62 -20.36 -24.74
C LYS A 37 1.82 -19.86 -23.92
N ILE A 38 2.31 -20.68 -23.00
CA ILE A 38 3.34 -20.31 -22.01
C ILE A 38 4.58 -21.21 -22.06
N PRO A 39 5.24 -21.36 -23.23
CA PRO A 39 6.33 -22.33 -23.40
C PRO A 39 7.50 -22.12 -22.43
N ASN A 40 7.72 -20.87 -21.99
CA ASN A 40 8.78 -20.56 -21.02
C ASN A 40 8.43 -21.03 -19.60
N LEU A 41 7.16 -20.91 -19.16
CA LEU A 41 6.73 -21.44 -17.87
C LEU A 41 6.68 -22.98 -17.92
N ASP A 42 6.23 -23.54 -19.03
CA ASP A 42 6.25 -25.00 -19.26
C ASP A 42 7.69 -25.55 -19.19
N ALA A 43 8.65 -24.86 -19.81
CA ALA A 43 10.06 -25.22 -19.74
C ALA A 43 10.59 -25.19 -18.30
N ILE A 44 10.28 -24.14 -17.53
CA ILE A 44 10.67 -24.03 -16.11
C ILE A 44 10.05 -25.17 -15.29
N ALA A 45 8.76 -25.46 -15.48
CA ALA A 45 8.07 -26.55 -14.79
C ALA A 45 8.68 -27.92 -15.14
N SER A 46 9.04 -28.14 -16.41
CA SER A 46 9.62 -29.39 -16.87
C SER A 46 11.04 -29.65 -16.35
N ALA A 47 11.81 -28.59 -16.10
CA ALA A 47 13.19 -28.67 -15.63
C ALA A 47 13.32 -28.55 -14.11
N GLY A 48 12.24 -28.21 -13.41
CA GLY A 48 12.23 -27.90 -11.98
C GLY A 48 11.40 -28.86 -11.12
N VAL A 49 11.15 -28.44 -9.89
CA VAL A 49 10.25 -29.14 -8.95
C VAL A 49 8.93 -28.39 -8.91
N ASN A 50 7.83 -29.13 -8.92
CA ASN A 50 6.48 -28.58 -8.98
C ASN A 50 5.70 -28.94 -7.71
N GLY A 51 4.73 -28.10 -7.35
CA GLY A 51 3.87 -28.32 -6.19
C GLY A 51 2.70 -27.35 -6.18
N LEU A 52 1.81 -27.55 -5.21
CA LEU A 52 0.74 -26.62 -4.88
C LEU A 52 1.11 -25.84 -3.63
N MET A 53 0.58 -24.62 -3.52
CA MET A 53 0.84 -23.75 -2.39
C MET A 53 -0.44 -23.01 -2.01
N ASP A 54 -0.90 -23.25 -0.79
CA ASP A 54 -1.87 -22.39 -0.13
C ASP A 54 -1.09 -21.23 0.52
N PRO A 55 -1.31 -19.96 0.11
CA PRO A 55 -0.48 -18.86 0.60
C PRO A 55 -0.50 -18.68 2.12
N VAL A 56 -1.61 -19.01 2.78
CA VAL A 56 -1.77 -18.88 4.24
C VAL A 56 -2.24 -20.20 4.85
N GLU A 57 -3.38 -20.70 4.40
CA GLU A 57 -3.90 -22.02 4.79
C GLU A 57 -4.92 -22.53 3.78
N VAL A 58 -5.19 -23.84 3.83
CA VAL A 58 -6.16 -24.51 2.96
C VAL A 58 -7.54 -23.88 3.11
N GLY A 59 -8.13 -23.47 1.98
CA GLY A 59 -9.50 -22.95 1.92
C GLY A 59 -9.69 -21.50 2.39
N LEU A 60 -8.62 -20.81 2.82
CA LEU A 60 -8.71 -19.40 3.21
C LEU A 60 -8.51 -18.47 2.01
N GLY A 61 -9.54 -17.69 1.68
CA GLY A 61 -9.42 -16.56 0.76
C GLY A 61 -8.61 -15.43 1.40
N CYS A 62 -7.35 -15.26 0.99
CA CYS A 62 -6.46 -14.23 1.53
C CYS A 62 -6.33 -13.02 0.59
N GLY A 63 -6.17 -11.82 1.17
CA GLY A 63 -5.81 -10.62 0.42
C GLY A 63 -4.33 -10.62 0.03
N SER A 64 -3.97 -9.82 -0.98
CA SER A 64 -2.57 -9.72 -1.45
C SER A 64 -1.60 -9.33 -0.32
N ASP A 65 -2.02 -8.48 0.61
CA ASP A 65 -1.27 -8.14 1.82
C ASP A 65 -0.90 -9.37 2.66
N THR A 66 -1.91 -10.11 3.12
CA THR A 66 -1.70 -11.30 3.97
C THR A 66 -0.93 -12.41 3.25
N ALA A 67 -1.21 -12.61 1.96
CA ALA A 67 -0.52 -13.61 1.14
C ALA A 67 0.96 -13.27 0.98
N HIS A 68 1.31 -12.03 0.62
CA HIS A 68 2.71 -11.64 0.41
C HIS A 68 3.51 -11.65 1.71
N LEU A 69 2.90 -11.30 2.84
CA LEU A 69 3.53 -11.40 4.15
C LEU A 69 3.94 -12.86 4.44
N SER A 70 3.02 -13.79 4.23
CA SER A 70 3.26 -15.24 4.38
C SER A 70 4.34 -15.75 3.42
N LEU A 71 4.26 -15.39 2.13
CA LEU A 71 5.24 -15.77 1.11
C LEU A 71 6.67 -15.30 1.41
N LEU A 72 6.81 -14.18 2.12
CA LEU A 72 8.10 -13.63 2.52
C LEU A 72 8.59 -14.17 3.88
N GLY A 73 7.86 -15.12 4.47
CA GLY A 73 8.24 -15.81 5.70
C GLY A 73 7.71 -15.19 6.99
N TYR A 74 6.69 -14.33 6.92
CA TYR A 74 6.10 -13.66 8.07
C TYR A 74 4.66 -14.13 8.29
N ASP A 75 4.37 -14.69 9.47
CA ASP A 75 3.01 -15.13 9.79
C ASP A 75 2.03 -13.94 9.81
N PRO A 76 1.04 -13.89 8.90
CA PRO A 76 0.09 -12.79 8.87
C PRO A 76 -0.79 -12.73 10.12
N ARG A 77 -1.04 -13.84 10.82
CA ARG A 77 -1.83 -13.83 12.07
C ARG A 77 -1.12 -13.09 13.19
N VAL A 78 0.21 -13.16 13.20
CA VAL A 78 1.05 -12.49 14.19
C VAL A 78 1.27 -11.03 13.81
N TYR A 79 1.61 -10.76 12.55
CA TYR A 79 2.16 -9.45 12.16
C TYR A 79 1.21 -8.54 11.40
N TYR A 80 0.16 -9.06 10.75
CA TYR A 80 -0.74 -8.21 9.97
C TYR A 80 -1.54 -7.28 10.90
N ARG A 81 -1.52 -5.97 10.60
CA ARG A 81 -2.18 -4.92 11.39
C ARG A 81 -2.86 -3.86 10.51
N GLY A 82 -3.51 -4.30 9.44
CA GLY A 82 -4.28 -3.45 8.53
C GLY A 82 -3.50 -2.94 7.33
N ARG A 83 -4.23 -2.42 6.33
CA ARG A 83 -3.70 -2.03 5.01
C ARG A 83 -3.14 -0.62 4.94
N GLY A 84 -3.64 0.28 5.80
CA GLY A 84 -3.37 1.71 5.70
C GLY A 84 -1.89 2.04 5.63
N ALA A 85 -1.09 1.46 6.53
CA ALA A 85 0.37 1.64 6.56
C ALA A 85 1.04 1.21 5.24
N PHE A 86 0.70 0.03 4.71
CA PHE A 86 1.30 -0.46 3.47
C PHE A 86 0.93 0.43 2.27
N GLU A 87 -0.34 0.82 2.13
CA GLU A 87 -0.75 1.71 1.04
C GLU A 87 -0.05 3.08 1.13
N SER A 88 0.01 3.67 2.33
CA SER A 88 0.64 4.98 2.55
C SER A 88 2.15 4.96 2.32
N MET A 89 2.85 3.93 2.81
CA MET A 89 4.29 3.78 2.56
C MET A 89 4.60 3.61 1.08
N GLY A 90 3.84 2.76 0.37
CA GLY A 90 4.01 2.61 -1.07
C GLY A 90 3.69 3.87 -1.87
N ALA A 91 2.78 4.71 -1.36
CA ALA A 91 2.47 6.03 -1.91
C ALA A 91 3.53 7.10 -1.60
N GLY A 92 4.59 6.75 -0.85
CA GLY A 92 5.71 7.64 -0.56
C GLY A 92 5.55 8.48 0.69
N LEU A 93 4.66 8.09 1.62
CA LEU A 93 4.66 8.64 2.96
C LEU A 93 5.67 7.89 3.83
N ALA A 94 6.70 8.57 4.31
CA ALA A 94 7.63 8.00 5.28
C ALA A 94 6.91 7.71 6.61
N MET A 95 7.05 6.50 7.11
CA MET A 95 6.50 6.05 8.38
C MET A 95 7.60 5.38 9.20
N SER A 96 7.53 5.44 10.52
CA SER A 96 8.34 4.71 11.51
C SER A 96 7.53 3.56 12.12
N PRO A 97 8.14 2.47 12.63
CA PRO A 97 7.36 1.43 13.31
C PRO A 97 6.53 2.05 14.44
N GLY A 98 5.26 1.64 14.54
CA GLY A 98 4.31 2.24 15.47
C GLY A 98 3.50 3.43 14.93
N ASP A 99 3.94 4.09 13.85
CA ASP A 99 3.12 5.10 13.17
C ASP A 99 1.87 4.46 12.57
N ILE A 100 0.73 5.16 12.58
CA ILE A 100 -0.49 4.71 11.90
C ILE A 100 -0.72 5.50 10.62
N ALA A 101 -1.42 4.89 9.68
CA ALA A 101 -1.89 5.56 8.49
C ALA A 101 -3.31 5.15 8.10
N PHE A 102 -3.96 6.07 7.40
CA PHE A 102 -5.26 5.91 6.82
C PHE A 102 -5.17 6.09 5.32
N LYS A 103 -5.86 5.22 4.61
CA LYS A 103 -6.35 5.55 3.28
C LYS A 103 -7.53 6.46 3.47
N SER A 104 -7.55 7.60 2.80
CA SER A 104 -8.53 8.62 3.11
C SER A 104 -9.14 9.20 1.86
N ASN A 105 -10.33 9.77 2.01
CA ASN A 105 -11.07 10.40 0.93
C ASN A 105 -11.43 11.82 1.31
N PHE A 106 -11.16 12.78 0.43
CA PHE A 106 -11.82 14.08 0.48
C PHE A 106 -13.32 13.90 0.26
N ALA A 107 -14.11 14.50 1.12
CA ALA A 107 -15.55 14.34 1.21
C ALA A 107 -16.25 15.68 1.47
N THR A 108 -17.56 15.66 1.31
CA THR A 108 -18.48 16.76 1.55
C THR A 108 -19.34 16.41 2.76
N LEU A 109 -19.14 17.17 3.82
CA LEU A 109 -19.92 17.13 5.05
C LEU A 109 -20.90 18.31 5.06
N ASP A 110 -22.15 18.05 5.36
CA ASP A 110 -23.09 19.07 5.79
C ASP A 110 -22.87 19.32 7.29
N GLU A 111 -22.42 20.53 7.64
CA GLU A 111 -22.07 20.90 9.01
C GLU A 111 -23.30 21.05 9.92
N GLU A 112 -24.45 21.43 9.37
CA GLU A 112 -25.66 21.63 10.17
C GLU A 112 -26.23 20.29 10.64
N THR A 113 -26.20 19.29 9.75
CA THR A 113 -26.79 17.97 10.02
C THR A 113 -25.75 16.93 10.47
N GLY A 114 -24.46 17.17 10.23
CA GLY A 114 -23.39 16.19 10.44
C GLY A 114 -23.39 15.05 9.42
N ILE A 115 -24.13 15.19 8.32
CA ILE A 115 -24.29 14.16 7.29
C ILE A 115 -23.19 14.28 6.24
N VAL A 116 -22.52 13.17 5.96
CA VAL A 116 -21.61 13.04 4.81
C VAL A 116 -22.44 12.91 3.54
N VAL A 117 -22.68 14.03 2.86
CA VAL A 117 -23.49 14.11 1.63
C VAL A 117 -22.80 13.39 0.47
N SER A 118 -21.49 13.54 0.37
CA SER A 118 -20.67 12.82 -0.61
C SER A 118 -19.37 12.35 -0.01
N ARG A 119 -19.10 11.04 -0.06
CA ARG A 119 -17.81 10.47 0.38
C ARG A 119 -16.67 10.69 -0.61
N ARG A 120 -16.96 11.31 -1.75
CA ARG A 120 -16.01 11.61 -2.82
C ARG A 120 -16.30 13.02 -3.31
N ALA A 121 -15.55 13.99 -2.80
CA ALA A 121 -15.75 15.39 -3.14
C ALA A 121 -15.67 15.61 -4.66
N ASP A 122 -14.70 14.97 -5.33
CA ASP A 122 -14.58 14.95 -6.78
C ASP A 122 -13.80 13.72 -7.27
N ARG A 123 -14.00 13.34 -8.53
CA ARG A 123 -13.09 12.40 -9.21
C ARG A 123 -11.98 13.11 -9.96
N HIS A 124 -12.21 14.34 -10.39
CA HIS A 124 -11.19 15.17 -11.03
C HIS A 124 -10.61 16.11 -9.96
N PHE A 125 -9.70 15.56 -9.15
CA PHE A 125 -9.16 16.24 -7.97
C PHE A 125 -7.63 16.39 -8.04
N GLU A 126 -7.05 16.19 -9.21
CA GLU A 126 -5.60 16.19 -9.43
C GLU A 126 -4.95 17.57 -9.26
N GLU A 127 -5.69 18.64 -9.55
CA GLU A 127 -5.21 20.01 -9.37
C GLU A 127 -5.45 20.51 -7.94
N GLU A 128 -6.62 20.20 -7.38
CA GLU A 128 -7.10 20.73 -6.11
C GLU A 128 -6.64 19.90 -4.89
N GLY A 129 -6.55 18.59 -5.06
CA GLY A 129 -6.15 17.64 -4.02
C GLY A 129 -4.76 17.89 -3.44
N PRO A 130 -3.71 18.14 -4.25
CA PRO A 130 -2.40 18.54 -3.75
C PRO A 130 -2.44 19.82 -2.92
N ILE A 131 -3.24 20.81 -3.32
CA ILE A 131 -3.37 22.10 -2.61
C ILE A 131 -3.98 21.87 -1.21
N LEU A 132 -5.08 21.11 -1.14
CA LEU A 132 -5.71 20.81 0.15
C LEU A 132 -4.84 19.89 1.02
N CYS A 133 -4.12 18.94 0.44
CA CYS A 133 -3.16 18.12 1.19
C CYS A 133 -2.05 18.99 1.79
N ALA A 134 -1.52 19.97 1.03
CA ALA A 134 -0.50 20.89 1.53
C ALA A 134 -1.02 21.77 2.68
N ALA A 135 -2.30 22.15 2.67
CA ALA A 135 -2.92 22.88 3.78
C ALA A 135 -3.07 22.03 5.06
N LEU A 136 -3.17 20.71 4.92
CA LEU A 136 -3.30 19.76 6.04
C LEU A 136 -1.94 19.19 6.51
N ASP A 137 -0.93 19.13 5.64
CA ASP A 137 0.38 18.55 5.94
C ASP A 137 1.07 19.35 7.07
N GLY A 138 1.47 18.67 8.13
CA GLY A 138 2.13 19.29 9.28
C GLY A 138 1.20 20.04 10.25
N MET A 139 -0.12 19.93 10.09
CA MET A 139 -1.08 20.53 11.03
C MET A 139 -0.91 20.00 12.46
N LYS A 140 -1.39 20.78 13.43
CA LYS A 140 -1.25 20.51 14.86
C LYS A 140 -2.56 20.06 15.47
N LEU A 141 -2.46 19.16 16.44
CA LEU A 141 -3.56 18.72 17.28
C LEU A 141 -3.42 19.40 18.64
N PRO A 142 -4.30 20.35 19.01
CA PRO A 142 -4.16 21.15 20.23
C PRO A 142 -4.02 20.33 21.52
N SER A 143 -4.77 19.23 21.66
CA SER A 143 -4.70 18.36 22.85
C SER A 143 -3.56 17.35 22.78
N PHE A 144 -2.94 17.20 21.60
CA PHE A 144 -1.95 16.18 21.31
C PHE A 144 -0.73 16.78 20.58
N PRO A 145 -0.02 17.75 21.18
CA PRO A 145 1.00 18.56 20.49
C PRO A 145 2.25 17.76 20.07
N GLU A 146 2.51 16.60 20.68
CA GLU A 146 3.61 15.71 20.34
C GLU A 146 3.38 14.92 19.04
N TYR A 147 2.14 14.88 18.54
CA TYR A 147 1.79 14.15 17.34
C TYR A 147 2.10 14.95 16.08
N LYS A 148 2.60 14.26 15.07
CA LYS A 148 2.91 14.83 13.76
C LYS A 148 2.01 14.21 12.71
N ILE A 149 1.33 15.06 11.95
CA ILE A 149 0.44 14.64 10.88
C ILE A 149 1.13 14.88 9.54
N ARG A 150 1.11 13.86 8.68
CA ARG A 150 1.52 14.00 7.28
C ARG A 150 0.39 13.64 6.35
N VAL A 151 0.14 14.46 5.33
CA VAL A 151 -0.92 14.24 4.35
C VAL A 151 -0.33 14.32 2.95
N ARG A 152 -0.55 13.27 2.16
CA ARG A 152 -0.09 13.23 0.75
C ARG A 152 -1.27 12.92 -0.16
N TYR A 153 -1.38 13.70 -1.22
CA TYR A 153 -2.34 13.43 -2.28
C TYR A 153 -2.03 12.09 -2.96
N ALA A 154 -3.07 11.36 -3.33
CA ALA A 154 -2.93 10.14 -4.12
C ALA A 154 -3.52 10.33 -5.53
N THR A 155 -4.78 9.98 -5.74
CA THR A 155 -5.44 10.07 -7.06
C THR A 155 -6.94 10.22 -6.88
N GLU A 156 -7.60 10.96 -7.76
CA GLU A 156 -8.99 11.40 -7.56
C GLU A 156 -9.16 12.02 -6.15
N HIS A 157 -10.32 11.90 -5.52
CA HIS A 157 -10.58 12.23 -4.10
C HIS A 157 -9.64 11.59 -3.05
N ARG A 158 -8.69 10.71 -3.40
CA ARG A 158 -7.94 9.93 -2.41
C ARG A 158 -6.71 10.66 -1.91
N CYS A 159 -6.42 10.51 -0.62
CA CYS A 159 -5.18 10.92 0.01
C CYS A 159 -4.74 9.89 1.06
N GLY A 160 -3.48 9.94 1.47
CA GLY A 160 -2.97 9.21 2.62
C GLY A 160 -2.76 10.17 3.79
N VAL A 161 -3.19 9.75 4.98
CA VAL A 161 -2.97 10.50 6.23
C VAL A 161 -2.15 9.63 7.17
N VAL A 162 -0.96 10.10 7.57
CA VAL A 162 -0.09 9.44 8.55
C VAL A 162 -0.13 10.21 9.86
N VAL A 163 -0.27 9.50 10.96
CA VAL A 163 -0.18 10.02 12.33
C VAL A 163 1.03 9.39 12.98
N LYS A 164 1.96 10.25 13.42
CA LYS A 164 3.18 9.84 14.14
C LYS A 164 3.12 10.31 15.57
N GLY A 165 3.45 9.44 16.51
CA GLY A 165 3.47 9.77 17.92
C GLY A 165 3.53 8.51 18.79
N PRO A 166 3.63 8.69 20.12
CA PRO A 166 3.69 7.57 21.04
C PRO A 166 2.35 6.84 21.15
N LYS A 167 2.37 5.59 21.64
CA LYS A 167 1.19 4.83 22.08
C LYS A 167 0.03 4.76 21.05
N LEU A 168 0.38 4.65 19.78
CA LEU A 168 -0.60 4.48 18.70
C LEU A 168 -0.97 3.00 18.52
N SER A 169 -2.22 2.76 18.14
CA SER A 169 -2.74 1.44 17.82
C SER A 169 -3.46 1.44 16.47
N GLY A 170 -3.29 0.37 15.70
CA GLY A 170 -4.06 0.14 14.48
C GLY A 170 -5.50 -0.34 14.73
N ASN A 171 -5.82 -0.79 15.95
CA ASN A 171 -7.10 -1.40 16.30
C ASN A 171 -8.16 -0.35 16.67
N ILE A 172 -8.50 0.50 15.72
CA ILE A 172 -9.56 1.50 15.84
C ILE A 172 -10.45 1.50 14.60
N SER A 173 -11.71 1.90 14.76
CA SER A 173 -12.58 2.19 13.62
C SER A 173 -12.16 3.50 12.93
N GLY A 174 -12.58 3.65 11.67
CA GLY A 174 -12.45 4.91 10.93
C GLY A 174 -13.63 5.86 11.17
N THR A 175 -13.60 7.00 10.48
CA THR A 175 -14.68 7.99 10.45
C THR A 175 -15.60 7.84 9.22
N ASP A 176 -15.21 7.05 8.21
CA ASP A 176 -16.01 6.81 6.99
C ASP A 176 -17.30 6.01 7.29
N PRO A 177 -18.51 6.54 7.04
CA PRO A 177 -19.77 5.81 7.22
C PRO A 177 -20.04 4.74 6.15
N LEU A 178 -19.12 4.56 5.21
CA LEU A 178 -19.16 3.56 4.14
C LEU A 178 -20.26 3.74 3.08
N LYS A 179 -21.21 4.65 3.30
CA LYS A 179 -22.26 5.07 2.34
C LYS A 179 -22.53 6.57 2.46
N ASP A 180 -22.89 7.19 1.34
CA ASP A 180 -23.30 8.60 1.31
C ASP A 180 -24.62 8.79 2.07
N ASN A 181 -24.92 10.02 2.45
CA ASN A 181 -26.11 10.43 3.20
C ASN A 181 -26.25 9.71 4.55
N ARG A 182 -25.12 9.60 5.26
CA ARG A 182 -25.02 9.03 6.61
C ARG A 182 -24.24 9.95 7.52
N LEU A 183 -24.52 9.88 8.81
CA LEU A 183 -23.77 10.64 9.82
C LEU A 183 -22.29 10.28 9.77
N LEU A 184 -21.43 11.30 9.92
CA LEU A 184 -20.01 11.11 10.14
C LEU A 184 -19.81 10.23 11.38
N LEU A 185 -18.99 9.19 11.26
CA LEU A 185 -18.68 8.32 12.39
C LEU A 185 -17.55 8.93 13.23
N GLN A 186 -17.60 8.66 14.53
CA GLN A 186 -16.44 8.82 15.40
C GLN A 186 -15.58 7.56 15.37
N ALA A 187 -14.26 7.74 15.42
CA ALA A 187 -13.34 6.65 15.64
C ALA A 187 -13.55 6.07 17.05
N ASN A 188 -13.67 4.76 17.14
CA ASN A 188 -13.81 4.02 18.39
C ASN A 188 -12.70 2.97 18.51
N PRO A 189 -12.25 2.65 19.72
CA PRO A 189 -11.35 1.51 19.93
C PRO A 189 -12.06 0.21 19.53
N LEU A 190 -11.31 -0.72 18.93
CA LEU A 190 -11.81 -2.06 18.58
C LEU A 190 -11.38 -3.14 19.58
N ASP A 191 -10.58 -2.76 20.57
CA ASP A 191 -10.20 -3.57 21.71
C ASP A 191 -10.10 -2.71 22.98
N ASP A 192 -9.85 -3.34 24.13
CA ASP A 192 -9.85 -2.67 25.43
C ASP A 192 -8.52 -2.01 25.81
N THR A 193 -7.53 -2.00 24.90
CA THR A 193 -6.20 -1.45 25.19
C THR A 193 -6.23 0.06 25.37
N ASP A 194 -5.33 0.57 26.23
CA ASP A 194 -5.19 2.02 26.45
C ASP A 194 -4.70 2.70 25.18
N GLU A 195 -3.86 2.04 24.39
CA GLU A 195 -3.38 2.52 23.10
C GLU A 195 -4.53 2.70 22.09
N ALA A 196 -5.47 1.76 22.00
CA ALA A 196 -6.63 1.90 21.10
C ALA A 196 -7.55 3.04 21.52
N LYS A 197 -7.85 3.16 22.82
CA LYS A 197 -8.68 4.25 23.36
C LYS A 197 -8.03 5.61 23.13
N HIS A 198 -6.73 5.72 23.43
CA HIS A 198 -5.94 6.92 23.21
C HIS A 198 -5.90 7.29 21.72
N THR A 199 -5.64 6.32 20.85
CA THR A 199 -5.59 6.55 19.40
C THR A 199 -6.93 7.02 18.86
N ALA A 200 -8.05 6.45 19.30
CA ALA A 200 -9.38 6.89 18.90
C ALA A 200 -9.63 8.36 19.27
N ALA A 201 -9.18 8.81 20.46
CA ALA A 201 -9.28 10.22 20.85
C ALA A 201 -8.43 11.14 19.95
N VAL A 202 -7.17 10.76 19.68
CA VAL A 202 -6.27 11.48 18.75
C VAL A 202 -6.91 11.60 17.36
N VAL A 203 -7.50 10.52 16.84
CA VAL A 203 -8.09 10.47 15.50
C VAL A 203 -9.39 11.27 15.40
N ASN A 204 -10.18 11.32 16.47
CA ASN A 204 -11.37 12.17 16.52
C ASN A 204 -11.01 13.66 16.55
N GLU A 205 -9.95 14.06 17.26
CA GLU A 205 -9.45 15.45 17.21
C GLU A 205 -8.87 15.77 15.82
N LEU A 206 -8.10 14.86 15.25
CA LEU A 206 -7.60 14.92 13.89
C LEU A 206 -8.72 15.19 12.87
N SER A 207 -9.81 14.43 12.93
CA SER A 207 -10.95 14.63 12.02
C SER A 207 -11.58 16.02 12.15
N LYS A 208 -11.67 16.55 13.38
CA LYS A 208 -12.22 17.89 13.64
C LYS A 208 -11.31 18.99 13.10
N GLU A 209 -10.00 18.89 13.36
CA GLU A 209 -9.02 19.88 12.89
C GLU A 209 -8.91 19.89 11.36
N ILE A 210 -8.97 18.72 10.70
CA ILE A 210 -9.06 18.65 9.24
C ILE A 210 -10.27 19.43 8.75
N SER A 211 -11.46 19.17 9.32
CA SER A 211 -12.69 19.85 8.90
C SER A 211 -12.55 21.36 9.05
N ARG A 212 -12.06 21.81 10.22
CA ARG A 212 -11.85 23.24 10.52
C ARG A 212 -10.93 23.92 9.51
N ILE A 213 -9.80 23.30 9.15
CA ILE A 213 -8.84 23.85 8.19
C ILE A 213 -9.47 23.91 6.78
N LEU A 214 -10.12 22.84 6.35
CA LEU A 214 -10.69 22.77 5.00
C LEU A 214 -11.86 23.74 4.81
N LEU A 215 -12.72 23.90 5.81
CA LEU A 215 -13.83 24.86 5.78
C LEU A 215 -13.35 26.30 5.59
N ALA A 216 -12.26 26.66 6.26
CA ALA A 216 -11.65 27.98 6.12
C ALA A 216 -10.84 28.16 4.83
N HIS A 217 -10.60 27.08 4.06
CA HIS A 217 -9.73 27.13 2.89
C HIS A 217 -10.42 27.80 1.70
N PRO A 218 -9.82 28.83 1.07
CA PRO A 218 -10.46 29.63 0.00
C PRO A 218 -10.86 28.82 -1.23
N LEU A 219 -10.20 27.68 -1.47
CA LEU A 219 -10.56 26.77 -2.56
C LEU A 219 -12.00 26.24 -2.44
N ASN A 220 -12.51 26.04 -1.22
CA ASN A 220 -13.89 25.57 -1.04
C ASN A 220 -14.91 26.66 -1.38
N ALA A 221 -14.61 27.93 -1.12
CA ALA A 221 -15.45 29.04 -1.60
C ALA A 221 -15.48 29.09 -3.14
N LYS A 222 -14.33 28.87 -3.80
CA LYS A 222 -14.25 28.76 -5.27
C LYS A 222 -15.07 27.57 -5.80
N ARG A 223 -14.92 26.38 -5.20
CA ARG A 223 -15.70 25.18 -5.58
C ARG A 223 -17.21 25.43 -5.48
N ALA A 224 -17.65 26.05 -4.38
CA ALA A 224 -19.06 26.39 -4.19
C ALA A 224 -19.59 27.37 -5.25
N ALA A 225 -18.81 28.40 -5.60
CA ALA A 225 -19.17 29.36 -6.66
C ALA A 225 -19.27 28.70 -8.05
N GLU A 226 -18.51 27.63 -8.28
CA GLU A 226 -18.56 26.81 -9.51
C GLU A 226 -19.66 25.73 -9.48
N GLY A 227 -20.46 25.65 -8.40
CA GLY A 227 -21.48 24.61 -8.22
C GLY A 227 -20.92 23.22 -7.96
N LYS A 228 -19.64 23.11 -7.60
CA LYS A 228 -18.99 21.85 -7.21
C LYS A 228 -19.21 21.57 -5.72
N ASN A 229 -19.22 20.29 -5.38
CA ASN A 229 -19.19 19.83 -3.99
C ASN A 229 -17.95 20.38 -3.25
N VAL A 230 -18.13 21.03 -2.10
CA VAL A 230 -16.99 21.42 -1.25
C VAL A 230 -16.26 20.19 -0.71
N ALA A 231 -14.95 20.28 -0.59
CA ALA A 231 -14.08 19.28 0.02
C ALA A 231 -13.71 19.75 1.43
N ASN A 232 -14.67 19.70 2.35
CA ASN A 232 -14.55 20.22 3.72
C ASN A 232 -14.26 19.14 4.77
N LEU A 233 -14.10 17.88 4.37
CA LEU A 233 -13.78 16.78 5.26
C LEU A 233 -12.81 15.81 4.60
N VAL A 234 -12.01 15.12 5.42
CA VAL A 234 -11.30 13.89 5.00
C VAL A 234 -11.82 12.72 5.83
N LEU A 235 -12.39 11.72 5.15
CA LEU A 235 -12.84 10.48 5.77
C LEU A 235 -11.64 9.57 5.99
N LEU A 236 -11.38 9.24 7.26
CA LEU A 236 -10.27 8.39 7.67
C LEU A 236 -10.77 6.94 7.69
N ARG A 237 -10.18 6.07 6.86
CA ARG A 237 -10.61 4.66 6.78
C ARG A 237 -9.43 3.71 6.69
N GLY A 238 -9.66 2.48 7.13
CA GLY A 238 -8.66 1.41 7.07
C GLY A 238 -7.38 1.78 7.82
N CYS A 239 -7.51 2.13 9.11
CA CYS A 239 -6.36 2.33 9.97
C CYS A 239 -5.41 1.14 9.83
N GLY A 240 -4.14 1.42 9.60
CA GLY A 240 -3.09 0.42 9.64
C GLY A 240 -1.87 0.98 10.33
N ILE A 241 -1.30 0.22 11.25
CA ILE A 241 -0.05 0.58 11.92
C ILE A 241 1.12 0.02 11.11
N ARG A 242 2.21 0.78 11.00
CA ARG A 242 3.45 0.26 10.43
C ARG A 242 3.97 -0.81 11.39
N ILE A 243 3.96 -2.04 10.88
CA ILE A 243 4.33 -3.24 11.64
C ILE A 243 5.79 -3.14 12.11
N GLU A 244 6.03 -3.63 13.32
CA GLU A 244 7.37 -3.78 13.87
C GLU A 244 7.77 -5.26 13.73
N VAL A 245 8.62 -5.54 12.75
CA VAL A 245 9.09 -6.90 12.45
C VAL A 245 10.58 -6.91 12.17
N ALA A 246 11.21 -8.08 12.35
CA ALA A 246 12.58 -8.27 11.92
C ALA A 246 12.70 -8.04 10.40
N PRO A 247 13.68 -7.26 9.93
CA PRO A 247 13.91 -7.08 8.49
C PRO A 247 14.18 -8.42 7.78
N PHE A 248 13.85 -8.51 6.50
CA PHE A 248 13.97 -9.73 5.71
C PHE A 248 15.39 -10.30 5.71
N GLU A 249 16.40 -9.42 5.62
CA GLU A 249 17.81 -9.83 5.69
C GLU A 249 18.15 -10.51 7.02
N LYS A 250 17.55 -10.08 8.14
CA LYS A 250 17.77 -10.70 9.45
C LYS A 250 17.15 -12.10 9.56
N ILE A 251 16.03 -12.34 8.86
CA ILE A 251 15.33 -13.63 8.89
C ILE A 251 15.99 -14.63 7.94
N HIS A 252 16.35 -14.19 6.73
CA HIS A 252 16.76 -15.08 5.64
C HIS A 252 18.26 -15.04 5.33
N GLY A 253 19.00 -14.04 5.82
CA GLY A 253 20.41 -13.85 5.52
C GLY A 253 20.71 -13.43 4.07
N LEU A 254 19.70 -12.90 3.35
CA LEU A 254 19.78 -12.50 1.95
C LEU A 254 19.44 -11.02 1.81
N TRP A 255 20.20 -10.28 0.98
CA TRP A 255 19.87 -8.90 0.66
C TRP A 255 18.70 -8.84 -0.35
N PRO A 256 17.54 -8.26 0.01
CA PRO A 256 16.36 -8.32 -0.81
C PRO A 256 16.11 -7.04 -1.60
N CYS A 257 15.61 -7.20 -2.82
CA CYS A 257 15.00 -6.15 -3.61
C CYS A 257 13.65 -6.60 -4.21
N MET A 258 12.82 -5.64 -4.59
CA MET A 258 11.49 -5.91 -5.14
C MET A 258 11.11 -4.91 -6.23
N VAL A 259 10.49 -5.41 -7.31
CA VAL A 259 9.79 -4.57 -8.28
C VAL A 259 8.28 -4.73 -8.09
N ALA A 260 7.67 -3.76 -7.40
CA ALA A 260 6.24 -3.78 -7.05
C ALA A 260 5.57 -2.44 -7.41
N PRO A 261 4.93 -2.33 -8.60
CA PRO A 261 4.21 -1.11 -8.97
C PRO A 261 2.94 -0.91 -8.14
N THR A 262 2.39 -2.00 -7.58
CA THR A 262 1.23 -1.95 -6.69
C THR A 262 1.66 -1.40 -5.33
N LYS A 263 1.10 -0.24 -4.95
CA LYS A 263 1.49 0.53 -3.76
C LYS A 263 1.42 -0.29 -2.46
N ILE A 264 0.36 -1.08 -2.26
CA ILE A 264 0.25 -1.95 -1.08
C ILE A 264 1.40 -2.97 -0.98
N ILE A 265 1.84 -3.54 -2.11
CA ILE A 265 2.94 -4.52 -2.13
C ILE A 265 4.28 -3.83 -1.92
N ALA A 266 4.49 -2.66 -2.53
CA ALA A 266 5.68 -1.85 -2.29
C ALA A 266 5.81 -1.45 -0.81
N GLY A 267 4.73 -0.96 -0.18
CA GLY A 267 4.77 -0.58 1.23
C GLY A 267 4.91 -1.75 2.19
N LEU A 268 4.38 -2.92 1.83
CA LEU A 268 4.68 -4.16 2.55
C LEU A 268 6.16 -4.49 2.46
N GLY A 269 6.76 -4.50 1.26
CA GLY A 269 8.20 -4.73 1.07
C GLY A 269 9.05 -3.76 1.89
N LEU A 270 8.72 -2.46 1.85
CA LEU A 270 9.39 -1.42 2.65
C LEU A 270 9.26 -1.68 4.17
N SER A 271 8.12 -2.20 4.63
CA SER A 271 7.94 -2.57 6.04
C SER A 271 8.82 -3.74 6.47
N LEU A 272 9.18 -4.62 5.53
CA LEU A 272 10.09 -5.75 5.74
C LEU A 272 11.56 -5.39 5.48
N GLY A 273 11.87 -4.12 5.19
CA GLY A 273 13.23 -3.69 4.87
C GLY A 273 13.71 -4.14 3.48
N ILE A 274 12.80 -4.32 2.53
CA ILE A 274 13.11 -4.66 1.13
C ILE A 274 13.23 -3.39 0.31
N ASP A 275 14.34 -3.24 -0.42
CA ASP A 275 14.55 -2.11 -1.33
C ASP A 275 13.62 -2.24 -2.55
N ILE A 276 12.82 -1.21 -2.82
CA ILE A 276 11.90 -1.18 -3.96
C ILE A 276 12.60 -0.58 -5.17
N LEU A 277 12.87 -1.38 -6.19
CA LEU A 277 13.57 -0.96 -7.39
C LEU A 277 12.66 -0.22 -8.37
N GLU A 278 13.23 0.81 -9.00
CA GLU A 278 12.63 1.41 -10.18
C GLU A 278 12.62 0.45 -11.38
N ALA A 279 11.49 0.39 -12.05
CA ALA A 279 11.33 -0.31 -13.33
C ALA A 279 10.48 0.58 -14.26
N PRO A 280 11.10 1.36 -15.16
CA PRO A 280 10.39 2.29 -16.04
C PRO A 280 9.26 1.61 -16.82
N GLY A 281 8.06 2.20 -16.82
CA GLY A 281 6.87 1.63 -17.46
C GLY A 281 6.21 0.47 -16.70
N ALA A 282 6.66 0.13 -15.48
CA ALA A 282 5.93 -0.76 -14.60
C ALA A 282 4.76 -0.02 -13.94
N THR A 283 3.56 -0.15 -14.50
CA THR A 283 2.35 0.53 -14.03
C THR A 283 1.49 -0.34 -13.11
N GLY A 284 1.65 -1.67 -13.17
CA GLY A 284 0.76 -2.60 -12.48
C GLY A 284 -0.65 -2.70 -13.08
N ASP A 285 -0.87 -2.07 -14.25
CA ASP A 285 -2.08 -2.18 -15.07
C ASP A 285 -1.76 -2.85 -16.43
N TYR A 286 -2.73 -2.89 -17.35
CA TYR A 286 -2.62 -3.64 -18.61
C TYR A 286 -1.57 -3.05 -19.57
N ARG A 287 -1.08 -1.84 -19.27
CA ARG A 287 -0.02 -1.15 -20.02
C ARG A 287 1.36 -1.43 -19.40
N THR A 288 1.44 -2.25 -18.36
CA THR A 288 2.69 -2.51 -17.65
C THR A 288 3.72 -3.18 -18.56
N LEU A 289 4.95 -2.66 -18.57
CA LEU A 289 6.07 -3.27 -19.28
C LEU A 289 6.69 -4.40 -18.43
N LEU A 290 6.27 -5.64 -18.68
CA LEU A 290 6.78 -6.82 -17.94
C LEU A 290 8.29 -7.02 -18.13
N THR A 291 8.81 -6.74 -19.33
CA THR A 291 10.25 -6.84 -19.64
C THR A 291 11.08 -5.90 -18.78
N SER A 292 10.63 -4.67 -18.58
CA SER A 292 11.30 -3.69 -17.70
C SER A 292 11.45 -4.22 -16.28
N LYS A 293 10.40 -4.83 -15.73
CA LYS A 293 10.42 -5.42 -14.39
C LYS A 293 11.41 -6.59 -14.29
N ALA A 294 11.39 -7.48 -15.28
CA ALA A 294 12.32 -8.61 -15.34
C ALA A 294 13.78 -8.13 -15.49
N THR A 295 14.04 -7.14 -16.35
CA THR A 295 15.37 -6.56 -16.54
C THR A 295 15.87 -5.87 -15.28
N ALA A 296 15.02 -5.15 -14.55
CA ALA A 296 15.40 -4.52 -13.28
C ALA A 296 15.87 -5.56 -12.24
N ILE A 297 15.11 -6.65 -12.07
CA ILE A 297 15.49 -7.75 -11.17
C ILE A 297 16.76 -8.47 -11.67
N ALA A 298 16.87 -8.74 -12.96
CA ALA A 298 18.04 -9.39 -13.53
C ALA A 298 19.31 -8.56 -13.33
N ARG A 299 19.25 -7.23 -13.52
CA ARG A 299 20.36 -6.29 -13.26
C ARG A 299 20.76 -6.29 -11.79
N ALA A 300 19.78 -6.16 -10.90
CA ALA A 300 19.98 -6.17 -9.46
C ALA A 300 20.63 -7.45 -8.94
N LEU A 301 20.20 -8.60 -9.47
CA LEU A 301 20.78 -9.89 -9.17
C LEU A 301 22.12 -10.10 -9.87
N SER A 302 22.44 -9.41 -10.98
CA SER A 302 23.69 -9.62 -11.73
C SER A 302 24.84 -8.71 -11.32
N ALA A 303 24.58 -7.70 -10.50
CA ALA A 303 25.61 -6.78 -10.00
C ALA A 303 26.79 -7.53 -9.33
N PRO A 304 28.03 -7.00 -9.45
CA PRO A 304 28.38 -5.72 -10.08
C PRO A 304 28.50 -5.76 -11.61
N LEU A 305 28.22 -6.89 -12.29
CA LEU A 305 28.34 -7.00 -13.76
C LEU A 305 27.42 -6.02 -14.51
N GLN A 306 26.29 -5.67 -13.90
CA GLN A 306 25.37 -4.65 -14.36
C GLN A 306 25.06 -3.71 -13.20
N SER A 307 24.82 -2.44 -13.50
CA SER A 307 24.42 -1.48 -12.48
C SER A 307 23.03 -1.79 -11.96
N CYS A 308 22.87 -1.72 -10.64
CA CYS A 308 21.56 -1.83 -10.00
C CYS A 308 20.69 -0.63 -10.39
N PRO A 309 19.37 -0.85 -10.60
CA PRO A 309 18.41 0.24 -10.68
C PRO A 309 18.41 1.08 -9.40
N ASN A 310 17.90 2.31 -9.49
CA ASN A 310 17.66 3.11 -8.30
C ASN A 310 16.54 2.49 -7.44
N VAL A 311 16.51 2.94 -6.20
CA VAL A 311 15.57 2.49 -5.17
C VAL A 311 14.67 3.65 -4.78
N PHE A 312 13.37 3.36 -4.69
CA PHE A 312 12.36 4.27 -4.17
C PHE A 312 12.48 4.42 -2.65
N VAL A 313 12.51 5.67 -2.18
CA VAL A 313 12.59 6.02 -0.76
C VAL A 313 11.36 6.84 -0.36
N PRO A 314 10.48 6.32 0.52
CA PRO A 314 9.34 7.10 1.00
C PRO A 314 9.75 8.38 1.71
N GLY A 315 9.05 9.47 1.46
CA GLY A 315 9.31 10.79 2.05
C GLY A 315 10.33 11.64 1.30
N GLU A 316 11.00 11.06 0.30
CA GLU A 316 11.91 11.75 -0.62
C GLU A 316 11.27 11.77 -2.01
N ASP A 317 11.46 12.87 -2.75
CA ASP A 317 11.03 12.96 -4.15
C ASP A 317 12.12 12.43 -5.10
N GLU A 318 13.33 12.17 -4.59
CA GLU A 318 14.47 11.61 -5.32
C GLU A 318 14.66 10.12 -5.03
N HIS A 319 15.25 9.39 -5.98
CA HIS A 319 15.58 7.97 -5.83
C HIS A 319 17.05 7.81 -5.41
N LYS A 320 17.34 6.88 -4.50
CA LYS A 320 18.72 6.55 -4.13
C LYS A 320 19.31 5.53 -5.11
N PRO A 321 20.63 5.55 -5.40
CA PRO A 321 21.26 4.47 -6.15
C PRO A 321 21.08 3.13 -5.43
N GLY A 322 20.86 2.06 -6.21
CA GLY A 322 20.82 0.70 -5.68
C GLY A 322 22.17 0.22 -5.16
N ARG A 323 22.18 -0.91 -4.46
CA ARG A 323 23.40 -1.50 -3.88
C ARG A 323 24.46 -1.78 -4.94
N PHE A 324 25.69 -1.35 -4.68
CA PHE A 324 26.82 -1.55 -5.60
C PHE A 324 27.15 -3.03 -5.82
N ASP A 325 27.06 -3.84 -4.77
CA ASP A 325 27.38 -5.28 -4.79
C ASP A 325 26.19 -6.18 -5.16
N GLY A 326 25.05 -5.57 -5.51
CA GLY A 326 23.82 -6.25 -5.89
C GLY A 326 22.95 -6.70 -4.74
N TYR A 327 22.03 -7.59 -5.09
CA TYR A 327 21.09 -8.24 -4.18
C TYR A 327 21.17 -9.75 -4.34
N ASP A 328 20.79 -10.48 -3.30
CA ASP A 328 20.76 -11.95 -3.29
C ASP A 328 19.34 -12.49 -3.55
N PHE A 329 18.31 -11.68 -3.24
CA PHE A 329 16.91 -12.03 -3.45
C PHE A 329 16.20 -10.93 -4.24
N GLY A 330 15.60 -11.29 -5.38
CA GLY A 330 14.86 -10.37 -6.23
C GLY A 330 13.40 -10.81 -6.38
N PHE A 331 12.48 -10.01 -5.84
CA PHE A 331 11.05 -10.26 -5.91
C PHE A 331 10.41 -9.53 -7.10
N LEU A 332 9.99 -10.29 -8.10
CA LEU A 332 9.27 -9.81 -9.26
C LEU A 332 7.77 -10.01 -9.07
N HIS A 333 7.05 -8.95 -8.70
CA HIS A 333 5.58 -8.98 -8.66
C HIS A 333 5.03 -8.86 -10.08
N ILE A 334 4.03 -9.64 -10.47
CA ILE A 334 3.30 -9.50 -11.74
C ILE A 334 1.82 -9.58 -11.39
N LYS A 335 1.02 -8.61 -11.79
CA LYS A 335 -0.43 -8.63 -11.55
C LYS A 335 -1.13 -9.27 -12.75
N VAL A 336 -1.90 -10.33 -12.53
CA VAL A 336 -2.86 -10.80 -13.55
C VAL A 336 -4.00 -9.80 -13.61
N LEU A 337 -4.34 -9.37 -14.82
CA LEU A 337 -5.33 -8.34 -15.04
C LEU A 337 -6.49 -8.93 -15.82
N HIS A 338 -7.66 -8.90 -15.21
CA HIS A 338 -8.92 -9.22 -15.88
C HIS A 338 -9.53 -7.90 -16.37
N GLN A 339 -9.94 -7.81 -17.66
CA GLN A 339 -10.54 -6.61 -18.26
C GLN A 339 -11.81 -6.10 -17.54
N ASN A 340 -12.41 -6.90 -16.65
CA ASN A 340 -13.70 -6.65 -16.00
C ASN A 340 -13.70 -6.93 -14.47
N GLN A 341 -12.68 -6.55 -13.71
CA GLN A 341 -12.80 -6.62 -12.25
C GLN A 341 -13.44 -5.35 -11.66
N PHE A 342 -14.77 -5.39 -11.54
CA PHE A 342 -15.39 -5.04 -10.26
C PHE A 342 -14.81 -5.99 -9.22
N SER A 343 -14.10 -5.46 -8.22
CA SER A 343 -13.71 -6.22 -7.04
C SER A 343 -14.97 -6.62 -6.28
N PHE A 344 -15.58 -7.75 -6.65
CA PHE A 344 -16.46 -8.49 -5.75
C PHE A 344 -15.56 -9.26 -4.79
N PHE A 345 -15.26 -8.64 -3.66
CA PHE A 345 -15.04 -9.41 -2.44
C PHE A 345 -16.43 -9.91 -2.01
N LEU A 346 -16.57 -11.23 -1.89
CA LEU A 346 -17.60 -11.81 -1.02
C LEU A 346 -17.33 -11.40 0.43
#